data_AF-G0QYL2-F1
#
_entry.id   AF-G0QYL2-F1
#
_cell.length_a   1.000
_cell.length_b   1.000
_cell.length_c   1.000
_cell.angle_alpha   90.00
_cell.angle_beta   90.00
_cell.angle_gamma   90.00
#
_symmetry.space_group_name_H-M   'P 1'
#
loop_
_entity.id
_entity.type
_entity.pdbx_description
1 polymer ?
#
loop_
_entity_poly.entity_id
_entity_poly.type
_entity_poly.pdbx_seq_one_letter_code
_entity_poly.pdbx_strand_id
1 'polypeptide(L)'
;MQIQQSICFMEKMFSALTQDTQQQSKNSLINQIRLQIKKIKEQSQIKQQLEDIKEQQQKEKDILKIQNPEVSEIKKLINNNNQIRQKTHSQNFIYDTEHQNNIEKINKQLSSLISESDPSYNQNYKLLEWLNDGKCDIWKIKMVYYNNYRGIHSKQKINKDETILFIPQKYMITLELCKQNTICKQIEQRNIKLLSPKHSILSIYILSEKKNPNSFWKPYLDILPCEFTTFPILYTEEEIQWLKGSLIINQIYEKNKAQNKTIKHYQKTFLLLVNYLLFKNLHGQG
;
A
#
# COMPACT_ATOMS: atom_id res chain seq x y z
N MET A 1 -23.78 -14.51 -3.59
CA MET A 1 -25.02 -13.83 -3.14
C MET A 1 -25.19 -13.73 -1.61
N GLN A 2 -24.55 -14.58 -0.77
CA GLN A 2 -24.71 -14.52 0.70
C GLN A 2 -23.78 -13.53 1.45
N ILE A 3 -22.79 -12.90 0.81
CA ILE A 3 -21.84 -11.98 1.48
C ILE A 3 -22.40 -10.56 1.62
N GLN A 4 -23.22 -10.10 0.67
CA GLN A 4 -23.81 -8.75 0.69
C GLN A 4 -24.86 -8.55 1.78
N GLN A 5 -25.60 -9.60 2.17
CA GLN A 5 -26.63 -9.51 3.22
C GLN A 5 -26.02 -9.44 4.63
N SER A 6 -24.86 -10.05 4.86
CA SER A 6 -24.16 -10.00 6.16
C SER A 6 -23.45 -8.67 6.43
N ILE A 7 -23.06 -7.95 5.38
CA ILE A 7 -22.40 -6.64 5.48
C ILE A 7 -23.40 -5.55 5.91
N CYS A 8 -24.58 -5.51 5.27
CA CYS A 8 -25.64 -4.54 5.57
C CYS A 8 -26.21 -4.69 7.01
N PHE A 9 -26.20 -5.90 7.57
CA PHE A 9 -26.64 -6.16 8.94
C PHE A 9 -25.64 -5.68 10.00
N MET A 10 -24.33 -5.81 9.73
CA MET A 10 -23.25 -5.36 10.61
C MET A 10 -23.13 -3.83 10.63
N GLU A 11 -23.39 -3.17 9.50
CA GLU A 11 -23.39 -1.70 9.38
C GLU A 11 -24.52 -1.04 10.19
N LYS A 12 -25.71 -1.65 10.23
CA LYS A 12 -26.85 -1.17 11.04
C LYS A 12 -26.65 -1.36 12.54
N MET A 13 -25.94 -2.41 12.95
CA MET A 13 -25.54 -2.64 14.34
C MET A 13 -24.50 -1.61 14.80
N PHE A 14 -23.58 -1.21 13.93
CA PHE A 14 -22.56 -0.21 14.23
C PHE A 14 -23.12 1.21 14.32
N SER A 15 -24.15 1.56 13.52
CA SER A 15 -24.78 2.88 13.62
C SER A 15 -25.56 3.05 14.93
N ALA A 16 -26.15 1.99 15.47
CA ALA A 16 -26.88 2.03 16.75
C ALA A 16 -25.98 2.32 17.97
N LEU A 17 -24.68 2.01 17.90
CA LEU A 17 -23.71 2.27 18.97
C LEU A 17 -23.21 3.73 19.00
N THR A 18 -23.56 4.54 18.00
CA THR A 18 -23.04 5.92 17.88
C THR A 18 -23.86 6.96 18.65
N GLN A 19 -25.02 6.61 19.21
CA GLN A 19 -25.88 7.57 19.94
C GLN A 19 -25.29 8.03 21.29
N ASP A 20 -24.34 7.30 21.88
CA ASP A 20 -23.62 7.70 23.11
C ASP A 20 -22.39 8.60 22.87
N THR A 21 -22.01 8.87 21.60
CA THR A 21 -20.74 9.56 21.28
C THR A 21 -20.81 11.10 21.29
N GLN A 22 -22.00 11.70 21.43
CA GLN A 22 -22.14 13.17 21.42
C GLN A 22 -21.62 13.86 22.70
N GLN A 23 -21.48 13.14 23.83
CA GLN A 23 -20.98 13.71 25.09
C GLN A 23 -19.43 13.76 25.12
N GLN A 24 -18.75 12.74 24.56
CA GLN A 24 -17.28 12.67 24.51
C GLN A 24 -16.66 13.67 23.52
N SER A 25 -17.36 13.95 22.40
CA SER A 25 -16.93 14.93 21.40
C SER A 25 -16.87 16.36 21.96
N LYS A 26 -17.87 16.77 22.77
CA LYS A 26 -17.89 18.09 23.44
C LYS A 26 -16.74 18.29 24.42
N ASN A 27 -16.41 17.27 25.21
CA ASN A 27 -15.33 17.36 26.20
C ASN A 27 -13.93 17.41 25.55
N SER A 28 -13.75 16.73 24.41
CA SER A 28 -12.52 16.83 23.61
C SER A 28 -12.31 18.24 23.06
N LEU A 29 -13.37 18.87 22.54
CA LEU A 29 -13.32 20.22 21.99
C LEU A 29 -13.01 21.28 23.05
N ILE A 30 -13.60 21.16 24.26
CA ILE A 30 -13.32 22.07 25.38
C ILE A 30 -11.86 22.00 25.82
N ASN A 31 -11.26 20.80 25.83
CA ASN A 31 -9.86 20.63 26.18
C ASN A 31 -8.91 21.18 25.10
N GLN A 32 -9.26 21.06 23.82
CA GLN A 32 -8.51 21.69 22.73
C GLN A 32 -8.55 23.22 22.82
N ILE A 33 -9.71 23.80 23.15
CA ILE A 33 -9.84 25.26 23.34
C ILE A 33 -9.02 25.75 24.55
N ARG A 34 -9.01 25.01 25.67
CA ARG A 34 -8.17 25.33 26.84
C ARG A 34 -6.68 25.30 26.49
N LEU A 35 -6.24 24.33 25.68
CA LEU A 35 -4.86 24.23 25.24
C LEU A 35 -4.45 25.40 24.34
N GLN A 36 -5.35 25.82 23.45
CA GLN A 36 -5.16 26.98 22.57
C GLN A 36 -5.04 28.28 23.37
N ILE A 37 -5.90 28.49 24.37
CA ILE A 37 -5.83 29.67 25.26
C ILE A 37 -4.51 29.70 26.05
N LYS A 38 -4.00 28.55 26.50
CA LYS A 38 -2.70 28.46 27.19
C LYS A 38 -1.54 28.88 26.28
N LYS A 39 -1.52 28.40 25.02
CA LYS A 39 -0.50 28.77 24.03
C LYS A 39 -0.52 30.27 23.69
N ILE A 40 -1.71 30.88 23.64
CA ILE A 40 -1.85 32.33 23.39
C ILE A 40 -1.31 33.16 24.56
N LYS A 41 -1.53 32.73 25.81
CA LYS A 41 -0.97 33.39 27.01
C LYS A 41 0.56 33.30 27.05
N GLU A 42 1.14 32.16 26.69
CA GLU A 42 2.60 31.98 26.58
C GLU A 42 3.19 32.88 25.47
N GLN A 43 2.50 33.03 24.33
CA GLN A 43 2.93 33.93 23.26
C GLN A 43 2.89 35.41 23.64
N SER A 44 1.92 35.85 24.47
CA SER A 44 1.92 37.24 24.98
C SER A 44 3.10 37.52 25.91
N GLN A 45 3.52 36.55 26.71
CA GLN A 45 4.62 36.69 27.65
C GLN A 45 5.99 36.74 26.92
N ILE A 46 6.13 35.97 25.84
CA ILE A 46 7.30 36.02 24.93
C ILE A 46 7.38 37.36 24.19
N LYS A 47 6.23 37.95 23.82
CA LYS A 47 6.20 39.23 23.11
C LYS A 47 6.68 40.40 23.98
N GLN A 48 6.36 40.38 25.27
CA GLN A 48 6.82 41.37 26.23
C GLN A 48 8.32 41.24 26.53
N GLN A 49 8.82 40.01 26.66
CA GLN A 49 10.27 39.74 26.77
C GLN A 49 11.05 40.18 25.52
N LEU A 50 10.46 40.09 24.32
CA LEU A 50 11.06 40.57 23.08
C LEU A 50 11.10 42.10 22.97
N GLU A 51 10.19 42.82 23.63
CA GLU A 51 10.22 44.28 23.73
C GLU A 51 11.31 44.76 24.69
N ASP A 52 11.47 44.09 25.84
CA ASP A 52 12.56 44.37 26.80
C ASP A 52 13.95 44.12 26.18
N ILE A 53 14.09 43.04 25.39
CA ILE A 53 15.32 42.73 24.65
C ILE A 53 15.61 43.77 23.56
N LYS A 54 14.58 44.31 22.90
CA LYS A 54 14.76 45.38 21.89
C LYS A 54 15.19 46.70 22.52
N GLU A 55 14.66 47.05 23.70
CA GLU A 55 15.13 48.23 24.45
C GLU A 55 16.59 48.08 24.92
N GLN A 56 17.00 46.88 25.35
CA GLN A 56 18.39 46.59 25.72
C GLN A 56 19.33 46.69 24.51
N GLN A 57 18.94 46.14 23.35
CA GLN A 57 19.73 46.23 22.11
C GLN A 57 19.82 47.66 21.55
N GLN A 58 18.80 48.49 21.78
CA GLN A 58 18.85 49.90 21.38
C GLN A 58 19.80 50.70 22.27
N LYS A 59 19.82 50.42 23.59
CA LYS A 59 20.81 50.98 24.52
C LYS A 59 22.25 50.54 24.20
N GLU A 60 22.47 49.31 23.77
CA GLU A 60 23.80 48.84 23.32
C GLU A 60 24.26 49.48 21.99
N LYS A 61 23.34 49.71 21.05
CA LYS A 61 23.66 50.41 19.78
C LYS A 61 24.05 51.87 19.97
N ASP A 62 23.48 52.54 20.97
CA ASP A 62 23.82 53.93 21.28
C ASP A 62 25.20 54.06 21.97
N ILE A 63 25.70 52.99 22.62
CA ILE A 63 27.06 52.92 23.21
C ILE A 63 28.14 52.71 22.13
N LEU A 64 27.81 52.14 20.97
CA LEU A 64 28.77 51.72 19.92
C LEU A 64 29.11 52.79 18.86
N LYS A 65 28.88 54.09 19.12
CA LYS A 65 29.24 55.19 18.19
C LYS A 65 30.68 55.71 18.32
N ILE A 66 31.61 54.89 18.82
CA ILE A 66 33.05 55.23 18.83
C ILE A 66 33.78 54.32 17.83
N GLN A 67 34.50 54.97 16.90
CA GLN A 67 35.07 54.42 15.67
C GLN A 67 36.01 53.22 15.90
N ASN A 68 35.89 52.13 15.09
CA ASN A 68 36.93 51.09 15.01
C ASN A 68 36.98 50.36 13.62
N PRO A 69 38.15 49.93 13.10
CA PRO A 69 38.36 49.44 11.71
C PRO A 69 37.84 48.03 11.36
N GLU A 70 37.42 47.22 12.33
CA GLU A 70 37.04 45.80 12.14
C GLU A 70 35.73 45.59 11.35
N VAL A 71 34.91 46.63 11.20
CA VAL A 71 33.60 46.56 10.50
C VAL A 71 33.76 46.31 8.99
N SER A 72 34.90 46.66 8.40
CA SER A 72 35.14 46.49 6.95
C SER A 72 35.36 45.02 6.54
N GLU A 73 35.97 44.23 7.43
CA GLU A 73 36.26 42.82 7.21
C GLU A 73 35.01 41.97 7.42
N ILE A 74 34.21 42.31 8.42
CA ILE A 74 32.89 41.71 8.67
C ILE A 74 31.93 41.95 7.49
N LYS A 75 31.95 43.13 6.88
CA LYS A 75 31.15 43.42 5.67
C LYS A 75 31.54 42.56 4.47
N LYS A 76 32.84 42.27 4.28
CA LYS A 76 33.30 41.37 3.22
C LYS A 76 32.84 39.94 3.46
N LEU A 77 32.93 39.46 4.71
CA LEU A 77 32.47 38.12 5.09
C LEU A 77 30.95 37.93 4.91
N ILE A 78 30.15 38.93 5.26
CA ILE A 78 28.68 38.91 5.05
C ILE A 78 28.34 38.83 3.55
N ASN A 79 29.04 39.59 2.71
CA ASN A 79 28.78 39.59 1.27
C ASN A 79 29.14 38.24 0.63
N ASN A 80 30.23 37.61 1.09
CA ASN A 80 30.64 36.28 0.64
C ASN A 80 29.62 35.21 1.08
N ASN A 81 29.12 35.29 2.31
CA ASN A 81 28.08 34.40 2.81
C ASN A 81 26.74 34.55 2.06
N ASN A 82 26.38 35.77 1.65
CA ASN A 82 25.19 36.00 0.83
C ASN A 82 25.33 35.40 -0.58
N GLN A 83 26.52 35.49 -1.20
CA GLN A 83 26.79 34.82 -2.48
C GLN A 83 26.76 33.29 -2.35
N ILE A 84 27.28 32.74 -1.24
CA ILE A 84 27.21 31.30 -0.95
C ILE A 84 25.76 30.85 -0.77
N ARG A 85 24.93 31.62 -0.04
CA ARG A 85 23.49 31.37 0.16
C ARG A 85 22.70 31.44 -1.15
N GLN A 86 23.00 32.39 -2.03
CA GLN A 86 22.37 32.48 -3.35
C GLN A 86 22.77 31.28 -4.23
N LYS A 87 24.06 30.89 -4.24
CA LYS A 87 24.52 29.71 -4.97
C LYS A 87 23.88 28.41 -4.48
N THR A 88 23.74 28.23 -3.17
CA THR A 88 23.05 27.06 -2.59
C THR A 88 21.55 27.06 -2.89
N HIS A 89 20.88 28.21 -2.89
CA HIS A 89 19.47 28.30 -3.26
C HIS A 89 19.24 28.01 -4.75
N SER A 90 20.10 28.52 -5.64
CA SER A 90 20.07 28.20 -7.07
C SER A 90 20.38 26.73 -7.34
N GLN A 91 21.35 26.13 -6.63
CA GLN A 91 21.65 24.70 -6.75
C GLN A 91 20.48 23.82 -6.27
N ASN A 92 19.84 24.17 -5.15
CA ASN A 92 18.65 23.46 -4.67
C ASN A 92 17.48 23.59 -5.64
N PHE A 93 17.25 24.79 -6.20
CA PHE A 93 16.19 25.00 -7.20
C PHE A 93 16.44 24.23 -8.51
N ILE A 94 17.69 24.17 -8.98
CA ILE A 94 18.08 23.36 -10.14
C ILE A 94 17.88 21.87 -9.85
N TYR A 95 18.27 21.41 -8.66
CA TYR A 95 18.08 20.02 -8.22
C TYR A 95 16.59 19.63 -8.17
N ASP A 96 15.74 20.50 -7.62
CA ASP A 96 14.30 20.28 -7.54
C ASP A 96 13.67 20.22 -8.94
N THR A 97 14.11 21.08 -9.86
CA THR A 97 13.62 21.13 -11.24
C THR A 97 14.07 19.91 -12.05
N GLU A 98 15.34 19.49 -11.94
CA GLU A 98 15.86 18.29 -12.61
C GLU A 98 15.20 17.02 -12.10
N HIS A 99 14.97 16.92 -10.79
CA HIS A 99 14.28 15.80 -10.18
C HIS A 99 12.83 15.69 -10.65
N GLN A 100 12.10 16.83 -10.72
CA GLN A 100 10.74 16.88 -11.26
C GLN A 100 10.69 16.45 -12.74
N ASN A 101 11.59 16.96 -13.57
CA ASN A 101 11.68 16.58 -14.99
C ASN A 101 11.95 15.08 -15.16
N ASN A 102 12.78 14.49 -14.30
CA ASN A 102 13.05 13.05 -14.33
C ASN A 102 11.82 12.22 -13.95
N ILE A 103 11.07 12.64 -12.93
CA ILE A 103 9.82 11.97 -12.53
C ILE A 103 8.80 12.02 -13.68
N GLU A 104 8.61 13.18 -14.30
CA GLU A 104 7.68 13.33 -15.43
C GLU A 104 8.05 12.42 -16.59
N LYS A 105 9.35 12.32 -16.90
CA LYS A 105 9.85 11.41 -17.93
C LYS A 105 9.56 9.94 -17.60
N ILE A 106 9.77 9.52 -16.36
CA ILE A 106 9.48 8.16 -15.91
C ILE A 106 7.99 7.87 -16.00
N ASN A 107 7.13 8.78 -15.50
CA ASN A 107 5.67 8.62 -15.54
C ASN A 107 5.17 8.49 -16.99
N LYS A 108 5.72 9.29 -17.91
CA LYS A 108 5.41 9.19 -19.35
C LYS A 108 5.88 7.86 -19.95
N GLN A 109 7.01 7.33 -19.50
CA GLN A 109 7.47 6.02 -19.94
C GLN A 109 6.58 4.89 -19.41
N LEU A 110 6.19 4.92 -18.13
CA LEU A 110 5.31 3.92 -17.52
C LEU A 110 3.92 3.92 -18.16
N SER A 111 3.33 5.10 -18.41
CA SER A 111 2.04 5.20 -19.08
C SER A 111 2.04 4.59 -20.49
N SER A 112 3.17 4.69 -21.20
CA SER A 112 3.34 4.06 -22.52
C SER A 112 3.38 2.52 -22.50
N LEU A 113 3.54 1.90 -21.32
CA LEU A 113 3.54 0.44 -21.15
C LEU A 113 2.13 -0.14 -21.00
N ILE A 114 1.08 0.69 -20.99
CA ILE A 114 -0.31 0.24 -20.84
C ILE A 114 -1.10 0.68 -22.09
N SER A 115 -2.05 -0.14 -22.54
CA SER A 115 -3.03 0.31 -23.54
C SER A 115 -4.02 1.30 -22.93
N GLU A 116 -4.26 2.44 -23.59
CA GLU A 116 -5.22 3.47 -23.14
C GLU A 116 -6.66 2.93 -23.02
N SER A 117 -7.00 1.91 -23.79
CA SER A 117 -8.30 1.24 -23.76
C SER A 117 -8.46 0.19 -22.64
N ASP A 118 -7.47 0.05 -21.75
CA ASP A 118 -7.53 -0.94 -20.67
C ASP A 118 -8.51 -0.48 -19.57
N PRO A 119 -9.56 -1.26 -19.25
CA PRO A 119 -10.50 -0.91 -18.20
C PRO A 119 -9.87 -0.86 -16.80
N SER A 120 -8.72 -1.51 -16.61
CA SER A 120 -7.94 -1.55 -15.35
C SER A 120 -6.69 -0.67 -15.42
N TYR A 121 -6.68 0.38 -16.25
CA TYR A 121 -5.53 1.25 -16.49
C TYR A 121 -4.88 1.74 -15.18
N ASN A 122 -5.68 2.27 -14.25
CA ASN A 122 -5.17 2.83 -12.99
C ASN A 122 -4.52 1.77 -12.10
N GLN A 123 -5.09 0.56 -12.04
CA GLN A 123 -4.53 -0.56 -11.28
C GLN A 123 -3.23 -1.06 -11.91
N ASN A 124 -3.21 -1.19 -13.24
CA ASN A 124 -2.00 -1.55 -13.97
C ASN A 124 -0.90 -0.50 -13.83
N TYR A 125 -1.25 0.79 -13.80
CA TYR A 125 -0.28 1.87 -13.56
C TYR A 125 0.37 1.75 -12.19
N LYS A 126 -0.43 1.56 -11.14
CA LYS A 126 0.08 1.33 -9.77
C LYS A 126 0.98 0.09 -9.68
N LEU A 127 0.67 -0.97 -10.42
CA LEU A 127 1.54 -2.14 -10.50
C LEU A 127 2.89 -1.78 -11.12
N LEU A 128 2.90 -1.05 -12.23
CA LEU A 128 4.12 -0.66 -12.92
C LEU A 128 5.00 0.27 -12.09
N GLU A 129 4.38 1.23 -11.39
CA GLU A 129 5.06 2.10 -10.43
C GLU A 129 5.73 1.27 -9.32
N TRP A 130 4.98 0.35 -8.70
CA TRP A 130 5.51 -0.54 -7.67
C TRP A 130 6.66 -1.44 -8.16
N LEU A 131 6.59 -1.94 -9.39
CA LEU A 131 7.66 -2.72 -10.01
C LEU A 131 8.89 -1.86 -10.34
N ASN A 132 8.68 -0.63 -10.80
CA ASN A 132 9.74 0.33 -11.08
C ASN A 132 10.51 0.70 -9.80
N ASP A 133 9.80 0.97 -8.70
CA ASP A 133 10.40 1.17 -7.37
C ASP A 133 11.21 -0.06 -6.92
N GLY A 134 10.78 -1.24 -7.37
CA GLY A 134 11.46 -2.50 -7.17
C GLY A 134 12.76 -2.68 -7.94
N LYS A 135 13.08 -1.76 -8.87
CA LYS A 135 14.13 -1.89 -9.87
C LYS A 135 13.95 -3.13 -10.75
N CYS A 136 12.70 -3.47 -11.06
CA CYS A 136 12.39 -4.53 -12.03
C CYS A 136 12.70 -4.03 -13.46
N ASP A 137 13.21 -4.89 -14.32
CA ASP A 137 13.35 -4.58 -15.75
C ASP A 137 12.07 -5.00 -16.47
N ILE A 138 11.23 -4.03 -16.82
CA ILE A 138 9.89 -4.22 -17.41
C ILE A 138 9.71 -3.44 -18.72
N TRP A 139 10.77 -2.80 -19.22
CA TRP A 139 10.67 -1.77 -20.26
C TRP A 139 10.43 -2.32 -21.66
N LYS A 140 10.77 -3.59 -21.88
CA LYS A 140 10.65 -4.26 -23.18
C LYS A 140 9.24 -4.73 -23.49
N ILE A 141 8.35 -4.68 -22.51
CA ILE A 141 6.99 -5.23 -22.60
C ILE A 141 5.92 -4.15 -22.44
N LYS A 142 4.72 -4.44 -22.95
CA LYS A 142 3.51 -3.61 -22.87
C LYS A 142 2.35 -4.48 -22.44
N MET A 143 1.57 -4.03 -21.46
CA MET A 143 0.30 -4.64 -21.09
C MET A 143 -0.79 -4.25 -22.09
N VAL A 144 -1.55 -5.25 -22.54
CA VAL A 144 -2.65 -5.09 -23.49
C VAL A 144 -3.87 -5.83 -22.98
N TYR A 145 -5.04 -5.21 -23.12
CA TYR A 145 -6.33 -5.81 -22.79
C TYR A 145 -7.08 -6.22 -24.07
N TYR A 146 -7.65 -7.41 -24.07
CA TYR A 146 -8.44 -7.98 -25.15
C TYR A 146 -9.69 -8.60 -24.57
N ASN A 147 -10.90 -8.39 -25.12
CA ASN A 147 -12.12 -9.17 -24.86
C ASN A 147 -12.12 -10.06 -23.58
N ASN A 148 -11.94 -9.46 -22.40
CA ASN A 148 -11.89 -10.08 -21.06
C ASN A 148 -10.63 -10.89 -20.65
N TYR A 149 -9.52 -10.77 -21.36
CA TYR A 149 -8.20 -11.27 -20.99
C TYR A 149 -7.12 -10.21 -21.13
N ARG A 150 -6.03 -10.40 -20.38
CA ARG A 150 -4.85 -9.53 -20.42
C ARG A 150 -3.68 -10.27 -21.05
N GLY A 151 -2.94 -9.56 -21.88
CA GLY A 151 -1.77 -10.04 -22.58
C GLY A 151 -0.57 -9.11 -22.38
N ILE A 152 0.59 -9.62 -22.76
CA ILE A 152 1.86 -8.88 -22.73
C ILE A 152 2.43 -8.89 -24.15
N HIS A 153 2.73 -7.71 -24.67
CA HIS A 153 3.30 -7.49 -25.98
C HIS A 153 4.73 -6.99 -25.87
N SER A 154 5.59 -7.34 -26.81
CA SER A 154 6.91 -6.71 -26.94
C SER A 154 6.77 -5.28 -27.46
N LYS A 155 7.49 -4.33 -26.88
CA LYS A 155 7.60 -2.95 -27.39
C LYS A 155 8.68 -2.77 -28.46
N GLN A 156 9.57 -3.74 -28.54
CA GLN A 156 10.72 -3.73 -29.44
C GLN A 156 11.06 -5.14 -29.87
N LYS A 157 11.95 -5.27 -30.85
CA LYS A 157 12.50 -6.56 -31.24
C LYS A 157 13.30 -7.15 -30.08
N ILE A 158 13.04 -8.41 -29.77
CA ILE A 158 13.74 -9.17 -28.73
C ILE A 158 14.59 -10.21 -29.44
N ASN A 159 15.89 -10.24 -29.12
CA ASN A 159 16.81 -11.21 -29.69
C ASN A 159 16.81 -12.53 -28.90
N LYS A 160 17.34 -13.57 -29.51
CA LYS A 160 17.54 -14.85 -28.84
C LYS A 160 18.47 -14.65 -27.62
N ASP A 161 18.16 -15.33 -26.53
CA ASP A 161 18.93 -15.33 -25.27
C ASP A 161 18.98 -13.97 -24.54
N GLU A 162 18.14 -13.01 -24.96
CA GLU A 162 18.01 -11.70 -24.30
C GLU A 162 17.07 -11.76 -23.09
N THR A 163 17.45 -11.12 -21.98
CA THR A 163 16.54 -10.95 -20.83
C THR A 163 15.40 -9.99 -21.18
N ILE A 164 14.16 -10.49 -21.12
CA ILE A 164 12.95 -9.72 -21.46
C ILE A 164 12.36 -9.01 -20.24
N LEU A 165 12.48 -9.66 -19.07
CA LEU A 165 11.87 -9.27 -17.82
C LEU A 165 12.78 -9.70 -16.68
N PHE A 166 13.01 -8.82 -15.71
CA PHE A 166 13.71 -9.15 -14.47
C PHE A 166 12.87 -8.72 -13.27
N ILE A 167 12.60 -9.66 -12.36
CA ILE A 167 11.86 -9.43 -11.11
C ILE A 167 12.72 -9.91 -9.94
N PRO A 168 13.11 -9.03 -9.00
CA PRO A 168 13.82 -9.43 -7.79
C PRO A 168 13.00 -10.37 -6.91
N GLN A 169 13.65 -11.25 -6.16
CA GLN A 169 12.97 -12.21 -5.27
C GLN A 169 12.04 -11.56 -4.24
N LYS A 170 12.34 -10.35 -3.76
CA LYS A 170 11.48 -9.59 -2.84
C LYS A 170 10.09 -9.24 -3.44
N TYR A 171 9.95 -9.28 -4.77
CA TYR A 171 8.70 -9.08 -5.52
C TYR A 171 8.05 -10.41 -5.94
N MET A 172 8.48 -11.54 -5.37
CA MET A 172 7.85 -12.84 -5.56
C MET A 172 7.22 -13.35 -4.26
N ILE A 173 5.99 -13.84 -4.36
CA ILE A 173 5.33 -14.55 -3.25
C ILE A 173 5.84 -15.99 -3.23
N THR A 174 6.71 -16.31 -2.27
CA THR A 174 7.27 -17.66 -2.09
C THR A 174 6.61 -18.40 -0.94
N LEU A 175 6.75 -19.73 -0.91
CA LEU A 175 6.22 -20.54 0.19
C LEU A 175 6.90 -20.20 1.52
N GLU A 176 8.19 -19.89 1.50
CA GLU A 176 8.96 -19.47 2.67
C GLU A 176 8.38 -18.19 3.27
N LEU A 177 8.04 -17.21 2.42
CA LEU A 177 7.36 -15.99 2.84
C LEU A 177 5.97 -16.30 3.42
N CYS A 178 5.19 -17.12 2.74
CA CYS A 178 3.84 -17.47 3.19
C CYS A 178 3.83 -18.13 4.57
N LYS A 179 4.82 -18.97 4.88
CA LYS A 179 4.98 -19.62 6.19
C LYS A 179 5.30 -18.64 7.31
N GLN A 180 5.84 -17.46 7.01
CA GLN A 180 6.13 -16.46 8.03
C GLN A 180 4.87 -15.77 8.57
N ASN A 181 3.76 -15.83 7.84
CA ASN A 181 2.48 -15.26 8.23
C ASN A 181 1.93 -15.90 9.52
N THR A 182 1.30 -15.08 10.37
CA THR A 182 0.79 -15.47 11.69
C THR A 182 -0.19 -16.64 11.62
N ILE A 183 -1.11 -16.65 10.65
CA ILE A 183 -2.11 -17.70 10.47
C ILE A 183 -1.42 -19.00 10.03
N CYS A 184 -0.48 -18.91 9.09
CA CYS A 184 0.28 -20.08 8.61
C CYS A 184 1.13 -20.70 9.72
N LYS A 185 1.80 -19.88 10.53
CA LYS A 185 2.55 -20.35 11.72
C LYS A 185 1.64 -21.09 12.70
N GLN A 186 0.43 -20.57 12.95
CA GLN A 186 -0.53 -21.23 13.85
C GLN A 186 -1.01 -22.58 13.30
N ILE A 187 -1.18 -22.70 11.98
CA ILE A 187 -1.54 -23.96 11.33
C ILE A 187 -0.42 -24.98 11.52
N GLU A 188 0.84 -24.58 11.29
CA GLU A 188 2.02 -25.45 11.47
C GLU A 188 2.21 -25.85 12.94
N GLN A 189 2.18 -24.89 13.89
CA GLN A 189 2.33 -25.15 15.32
C GLN A 189 1.30 -26.13 15.88
N ARG A 190 0.11 -26.17 15.28
CA ARG A 190 -1.00 -27.02 15.72
C ARG A 190 -1.08 -28.35 14.96
N ASN A 191 -0.12 -28.63 14.09
CA ASN A 191 -0.09 -29.84 13.25
C ASN A 191 -1.42 -30.07 12.50
N ILE A 192 -2.06 -28.99 12.07
CA ILE A 192 -3.32 -29.09 11.32
C ILE A 192 -3.01 -29.72 9.96
N LYS A 193 -3.56 -30.92 9.73
CA LYS A 193 -3.38 -31.63 8.46
C LYS A 193 -4.14 -30.93 7.34
N LEU A 194 -3.41 -30.35 6.40
CA LEU A 194 -3.94 -29.77 5.18
C LEU A 194 -3.90 -30.80 4.06
N LEU A 195 -4.96 -30.87 3.23
CA LEU A 195 -5.02 -31.81 2.12
C LEU A 195 -3.94 -31.53 1.07
N SER A 196 -3.61 -30.25 0.85
CA SER A 196 -2.55 -29.84 -0.07
C SER A 196 -1.75 -28.68 0.54
N PRO A 197 -0.81 -28.97 1.47
CA PRO A 197 -0.18 -27.96 2.33
C PRO A 197 0.38 -26.76 1.58
N LYS A 198 1.09 -26.97 0.46
CA LYS A 198 1.69 -25.90 -0.34
C LYS A 198 0.63 -24.93 -0.88
N HIS A 199 -0.39 -25.46 -1.55
CA HIS A 199 -1.48 -24.65 -2.11
C HIS A 199 -2.32 -24.00 -1.00
N SER A 200 -2.60 -24.69 0.10
CA SER A 200 -3.36 -24.11 1.22
C SER A 200 -2.65 -22.90 1.82
N ILE A 201 -1.37 -23.04 2.13
CA ILE A 201 -0.55 -22.00 2.76
C ILE A 201 -0.48 -20.76 1.85
N LEU A 202 -0.26 -20.98 0.55
CA LEU A 202 -0.25 -19.90 -0.43
C LEU A 202 -1.61 -19.19 -0.52
N SER A 203 -2.72 -19.94 -0.61
CA SER A 203 -4.07 -19.36 -0.68
C SER A 203 -4.42 -18.57 0.59
N ILE A 204 -4.10 -19.10 1.77
CA ILE A 204 -4.34 -18.42 3.05
C ILE A 204 -3.54 -17.12 3.11
N TYR A 205 -2.28 -17.15 2.68
CA TYR A 205 -1.44 -15.96 2.62
C TYR A 205 -2.03 -14.90 1.68
N ILE A 206 -2.39 -15.27 0.45
CA ILE A 206 -2.98 -14.34 -0.52
C ILE A 206 -4.29 -13.74 0.02
N LEU A 207 -5.15 -14.53 0.66
CA LEU A 207 -6.39 -14.04 1.25
C LEU A 207 -6.15 -13.10 2.43
N SER A 208 -5.14 -13.40 3.27
CA SER A 208 -4.73 -12.54 4.38
C SER A 208 -4.24 -11.19 3.87
N GLU A 209 -3.36 -11.20 2.86
CA GLU A 209 -2.82 -9.97 2.26
C GLU A 209 -3.91 -9.18 1.52
N LYS A 210 -4.85 -9.85 0.84
CA LYS A 210 -5.98 -9.19 0.16
C LYS A 210 -6.90 -8.44 1.13
N LYS A 211 -7.02 -8.91 2.38
CA LYS A 211 -7.80 -8.22 3.43
C LYS A 211 -7.03 -7.04 4.06
N ASN A 212 -5.70 -7.03 3.97
CA ASN A 212 -4.87 -5.98 4.53
C ASN A 212 -4.84 -4.77 3.57
N PRO A 213 -5.42 -3.60 3.94
CA PRO A 213 -5.42 -2.43 3.08
C PRO A 213 -4.01 -1.87 2.83
N ASN A 214 -3.08 -2.12 3.75
CA ASN A 214 -1.69 -1.65 3.69
C ASN A 214 -0.73 -2.76 3.25
N SER A 215 -1.23 -3.76 2.51
CA SER A 215 -0.38 -4.84 2.01
C SER A 215 0.66 -4.31 1.02
N PHE A 216 1.92 -4.75 1.19
CA PHE A 216 2.97 -4.53 0.19
C PHE A 216 2.58 -5.08 -1.19
N TRP A 217 1.80 -6.16 -1.21
CA TRP A 217 1.35 -6.84 -2.42
C TRP A 217 0.10 -6.23 -3.05
N LYS A 218 -0.46 -5.15 -2.48
CA LYS A 218 -1.72 -4.55 -2.93
C LYS A 218 -1.74 -4.25 -4.44
N PRO A 219 -0.69 -3.65 -5.05
CA PRO A 219 -0.69 -3.38 -6.50
C PRO A 219 -0.79 -4.65 -7.35
N TYR A 220 -0.17 -5.74 -6.89
CA TYR A 220 -0.27 -7.05 -7.54
C TYR A 220 -1.63 -7.72 -7.30
N LEU A 221 -2.15 -7.68 -6.08
CA LEU A 221 -3.42 -8.34 -5.74
C LEU A 221 -4.63 -7.67 -6.39
N ASP A 222 -4.59 -6.35 -6.57
CA ASP A 222 -5.68 -5.57 -7.19
C ASP A 222 -5.82 -5.84 -8.68
N ILE A 223 -4.74 -6.26 -9.34
CA ILE A 223 -4.80 -6.64 -10.75
C ILE A 223 -5.10 -8.13 -10.92
N LEU A 224 -5.27 -8.95 -9.89
CA LEU A 224 -5.59 -10.37 -10.13
C LEU A 224 -6.97 -10.53 -10.76
N PRO A 225 -7.16 -11.50 -11.69
CA PRO A 225 -8.48 -11.81 -12.22
C PRO A 225 -9.47 -12.13 -11.09
N CYS A 226 -10.68 -11.57 -11.18
CA CYS A 226 -11.76 -11.90 -10.26
C CYS A 226 -12.43 -13.23 -10.60
N GLU A 227 -12.37 -13.63 -11.88
CA GLU A 227 -13.06 -14.79 -12.42
C GLU A 227 -12.13 -15.60 -13.33
N PHE A 228 -12.41 -16.89 -13.40
CA PHE A 228 -11.63 -17.88 -14.14
C PHE A 228 -12.58 -18.70 -15.03
N THR A 229 -13.25 -18.03 -15.97
CA THR A 229 -14.33 -18.62 -16.80
C THR A 229 -13.84 -19.74 -17.74
N THR A 230 -12.54 -19.79 -18.04
CA THR A 230 -11.95 -20.80 -18.94
C THR A 230 -11.63 -22.12 -18.26
N PHE A 231 -11.80 -22.24 -16.94
CA PHE A 231 -11.48 -23.46 -16.22
C PHE A 231 -12.69 -24.39 -16.22
N PRO A 232 -12.59 -25.62 -16.78
CA PRO A 232 -13.73 -26.54 -16.89
C PRO A 232 -14.39 -26.93 -15.56
N ILE A 233 -13.68 -26.74 -14.45
CA ILE A 233 -14.18 -26.95 -13.10
C ILE A 233 -15.23 -25.90 -12.67
N LEU A 234 -15.26 -24.75 -13.34
CA LEU A 234 -16.17 -23.64 -13.10
C LEU A 234 -17.30 -23.56 -14.14
N TYR A 235 -17.40 -24.55 -15.02
CA TYR A 235 -18.47 -24.62 -16.01
C TYR A 235 -19.83 -24.83 -15.33
N THR A 236 -20.83 -24.16 -15.87
CA THR A 236 -22.24 -24.34 -15.53
C THR A 236 -22.73 -25.72 -15.93
N GLU A 237 -23.88 -26.14 -15.38
CA GLU A 237 -24.49 -27.42 -15.76
C GLU A 237 -24.80 -27.50 -17.26
N GLU A 238 -25.16 -26.37 -17.88
CA GLU A 238 -25.38 -26.25 -19.33
C GLU A 238 -24.09 -26.44 -20.13
N GLU A 239 -22.99 -25.82 -19.73
CA GLU A 239 -21.69 -25.99 -20.40
C GLU A 239 -21.14 -27.41 -20.24
N ILE A 240 -21.37 -28.05 -19.08
CA ILE A 240 -21.03 -29.47 -18.87
C ILE A 240 -21.87 -30.37 -19.80
N GLN A 241 -23.13 -30.02 -20.05
CA GLN A 241 -23.99 -30.75 -20.98
C GLN A 241 -23.42 -30.75 -22.41
N TRP A 242 -22.81 -29.64 -22.86
CA TRP A 242 -22.17 -29.57 -24.17
C TRP A 242 -20.99 -30.52 -24.32
N LEU A 243 -20.37 -30.93 -23.22
CA LEU A 243 -19.23 -31.86 -23.23
C LEU A 243 -19.67 -33.34 -23.29
N LYS A 244 -20.97 -33.64 -23.38
CA LYS A 244 -21.49 -35.02 -23.34
C LYS A 244 -20.83 -35.90 -24.40
N GLY A 245 -20.39 -37.08 -23.98
CA GLY A 245 -19.63 -38.02 -24.81
C GLY A 245 -18.11 -37.81 -24.77
N SER A 246 -17.63 -36.71 -24.21
CA SER A 246 -16.20 -36.48 -23.99
C SER A 246 -15.70 -37.15 -22.72
N LEU A 247 -14.45 -37.66 -22.76
CA LEU A 247 -13.73 -38.17 -21.59
C LEU A 247 -13.44 -37.08 -20.55
N ILE A 248 -13.50 -35.80 -20.95
CA ILE A 248 -13.21 -34.65 -20.09
C ILE A 248 -14.25 -34.53 -18.97
N ILE A 249 -15.51 -34.94 -19.18
CA ILE A 249 -16.57 -34.87 -18.17
C ILE A 249 -16.18 -35.61 -16.89
N ASN A 250 -15.68 -36.83 -17.02
CA ASN A 250 -15.28 -37.64 -15.87
C ASN A 250 -14.14 -36.95 -15.09
N GLN A 251 -13.20 -36.33 -15.82
CA GLN A 251 -12.11 -35.56 -15.20
C GLN A 251 -12.63 -34.32 -14.46
N ILE A 252 -13.62 -33.62 -15.03
CA ILE A 252 -14.27 -32.48 -14.38
C ILE A 252 -14.96 -32.93 -13.09
N TYR A 253 -15.74 -34.01 -13.12
CA TYR A 253 -16.43 -34.53 -11.94
C TYR A 253 -15.46 -34.96 -10.83
N GLU A 254 -14.41 -35.71 -11.16
CA GLU A 254 -13.40 -36.13 -10.18
C GLU A 254 -12.68 -34.92 -9.56
N LYS A 255 -12.30 -33.93 -10.38
CA LYS A 255 -11.69 -32.70 -9.89
C LYS A 255 -12.66 -31.88 -9.02
N ASN A 256 -13.92 -31.75 -9.42
CA ASN A 256 -14.96 -31.06 -8.65
C ASN A 256 -15.19 -31.73 -7.29
N LYS A 257 -15.26 -33.06 -7.27
CA LYS A 257 -15.41 -33.84 -6.04
C LYS A 257 -14.21 -33.64 -5.10
N ALA A 258 -12.98 -33.68 -5.64
CA ALA A 258 -11.77 -33.44 -4.87
C ALA A 258 -11.69 -31.98 -4.34
N GLN A 259 -12.05 -31.00 -5.15
CA GLN A 259 -12.08 -29.59 -4.76
C GLN A 259 -13.15 -29.33 -3.69
N ASN A 260 -14.36 -29.86 -3.84
CA ASN A 260 -15.43 -29.71 -2.85
C ASN A 260 -15.07 -30.34 -1.50
N LYS A 261 -14.44 -31.53 -1.52
CA LYS A 261 -13.88 -32.13 -0.30
C LYS A 261 -12.85 -31.20 0.35
N THR A 262 -12.02 -30.57 -0.48
CA THR A 262 -10.98 -29.65 -0.05
C THR A 262 -11.55 -28.36 0.55
N ILE A 263 -12.54 -27.74 -0.08
CA ILE A 263 -13.25 -26.56 0.42
C ILE A 263 -13.92 -26.86 1.76
N LYS A 264 -14.67 -27.98 1.87
CA LYS A 264 -15.31 -28.40 3.12
C LYS A 264 -14.28 -28.59 4.25
N HIS A 265 -13.14 -29.22 3.93
CA HIS A 265 -12.04 -29.38 4.89
C HIS A 265 -11.50 -28.04 5.36
N TYR A 266 -11.26 -27.09 4.45
CA TYR A 266 -10.80 -25.75 4.82
C TYR A 266 -11.83 -24.95 5.61
N GLN A 267 -13.11 -24.99 5.24
CA GLN A 267 -14.18 -24.30 5.99
C GLN A 267 -14.24 -24.82 7.43
N LYS A 268 -14.20 -26.14 7.62
CA LYS A 268 -14.16 -26.76 8.94
C LYS A 268 -12.90 -26.34 9.71
N THR A 269 -11.74 -26.39 9.06
CA THR A 269 -10.45 -26.03 9.66
C THR A 269 -10.42 -24.55 10.07
N PHE A 270 -10.92 -23.66 9.21
CA PHE A 270 -11.00 -22.22 9.46
C PHE A 270 -11.98 -21.92 10.60
N LEU A 271 -13.16 -22.55 10.62
CA LEU A 271 -14.14 -22.39 11.70
C LEU A 271 -13.55 -22.83 13.05
N LEU A 272 -12.83 -23.96 13.08
CA LEU A 272 -12.11 -24.42 14.28
C LEU A 272 -11.04 -23.40 14.72
N LEU A 273 -10.33 -22.79 13.77
CA LEU A 273 -9.28 -21.82 14.03
C LEU A 273 -9.87 -20.49 14.56
N VAL A 274 -10.96 -20.01 13.97
CA VAL A 274 -11.69 -18.81 14.40
C VAL A 274 -12.34 -19.00 15.77
N ASN A 275 -13.09 -20.10 15.98
CA ASN A 275 -13.73 -20.38 17.27
C ASN A 275 -12.69 -20.47 18.39
N TYR A 276 -11.53 -21.07 18.11
CA TYR A 276 -10.44 -21.12 19.07
C TYR A 276 -9.83 -19.74 19.35
N LEU A 277 -9.57 -18.93 18.32
CA LEU A 277 -9.02 -17.58 18.49
C LEU A 277 -9.98 -16.69 19.30
N LEU A 278 -11.29 -16.81 19.05
CA LEU A 278 -12.33 -16.15 19.84
C LEU A 278 -12.34 -16.66 21.29
N PHE A 279 -12.24 -17.97 21.51
CA PHE A 279 -12.22 -18.58 22.85
C PHE A 279 -10.98 -18.15 23.67
N LYS A 280 -9.81 -18.03 23.04
CA LYS A 280 -8.58 -17.57 23.72
C LYS A 280 -8.63 -16.09 24.08
N ASN A 281 -9.25 -15.25 23.24
CA ASN A 281 -9.46 -13.84 23.57
C ASN A 281 -10.46 -13.64 24.71
N LEU A 282 -11.39 -14.58 24.92
CA LEU A 282 -12.34 -14.56 26.02
C LEU A 282 -11.73 -15.01 27.37
N HIS A 283 -10.66 -15.81 27.33
CA HIS A 283 -10.00 -16.35 28.54
C HIS A 283 -8.57 -15.83 28.75
N GLY A 284 -8.21 -14.73 28.10
CA GLY A 284 -6.86 -14.14 28.10
C GLY A 284 -6.74 -12.79 28.81
N GLN A 285 -7.24 -12.68 30.05
CA GLN A 285 -6.64 -11.83 31.08
C GLN A 285 -6.52 -12.67 32.35
N GLY A 286 -5.28 -12.93 32.75
CA GLY A 286 -4.86 -13.72 33.90
C GLY A 286 -3.35 -13.79 33.90
#